data_AF-A0AA44TEI8-F1
#
_entry.id   AF-A0AA44TEI8-F1
#
_cell.length_a   1.000
_cell.length_b   1.000
_cell.length_c   1.000
_cell.angle_alpha   90.00
_cell.angle_beta   90.00
_cell.angle_gamma   90.00
#
_symmetry.space_group_name_H-M   'P 1'
#
loop_
_entity.id
_entity.type
_entity.pdbx_description
1 polymer ?
#
loop_
_entity_poly.entity_id
_entity_poly.type
_entity_poly.pdbx_seq_one_letter_code
_entity_poly.pdbx_strand_id
1 'polypeptide(L)'
;MSDTKVQIKKSKRKVALVLLAALVIIIGFGYWKFFSLQGVPKGELIRTVKSSDGKHVIKTYFHNAGSLSADAVRGELVNLSSGSTKNIYWNYPDTDPYIEWVGKDKVRIGDQTLNISKKETYDWRDDDKHIKEYPKQFVQ
;
A
#
# COMPACT_ATOMS: atom_id res chain seq x y z
N MET A 1 -23.06 -41.37 -32.57
CA MET A 1 -21.69 -41.31 -32.01
C MET A 1 -20.98 -39.97 -32.25
N SER A 2 -21.40 -39.15 -33.22
CA SER A 2 -20.88 -37.79 -33.48
C SER A 2 -21.30 -36.76 -32.41
N ASP A 3 -22.56 -36.75 -31.99
CA ASP A 3 -23.09 -35.74 -31.06
C ASP A 3 -22.46 -35.81 -29.67
N THR A 4 -22.20 -37.01 -29.16
CA THR A 4 -21.51 -37.23 -27.88
C THR A 4 -20.10 -36.62 -27.89
N LYS A 5 -19.35 -36.78 -28.99
CA LYS A 5 -18.00 -36.20 -29.14
C LYS A 5 -18.05 -34.67 -29.20
N VAL A 6 -19.05 -34.10 -29.87
CA VAL A 6 -19.27 -32.64 -29.94
C VAL A 6 -19.60 -32.06 -28.56
N GLN A 7 -20.48 -32.71 -27.80
CA GLN A 7 -20.84 -32.25 -26.45
C GLN A 7 -19.67 -32.34 -25.47
N ILE A 8 -18.87 -33.41 -25.53
CA ILE A 8 -17.65 -33.54 -24.71
C ILE A 8 -16.63 -32.44 -25.07
N LYS A 9 -16.43 -32.14 -26.36
CA LYS A 9 -15.53 -31.05 -26.79
C LYS A 9 -16.01 -29.67 -26.30
N LYS A 10 -17.32 -29.41 -26.35
CA LYS A 10 -17.93 -28.18 -25.81
C LYS A 10 -17.75 -28.09 -24.29
N SER A 11 -17.95 -29.18 -23.55
CA SER A 11 -17.77 -29.24 -22.09
C SER A 11 -16.31 -29.00 -21.69
N LYS A 12 -15.35 -29.67 -22.34
CA LYS A 12 -13.91 -29.44 -22.13
C LYS A 12 -13.49 -28.00 -22.39
N ARG A 13 -14.03 -27.37 -23.44
CA ARG A 13 -13.79 -25.94 -23.73
C ARG A 13 -14.33 -25.04 -22.61
N LYS A 14 -15.52 -25.31 -22.07
CA LYS A 14 -16.08 -24.56 -20.94
C LYS A 14 -15.22 -24.71 -19.68
N VAL A 15 -14.80 -25.94 -19.35
CA VAL A 15 -13.89 -26.19 -18.22
C VAL A 15 -12.56 -25.46 -18.38
N ALA A 16 -11.95 -25.50 -19.56
CA ALA A 16 -10.71 -24.78 -19.84
C ALA A 16 -10.88 -23.25 -19.67
N LEU A 17 -12.00 -22.68 -20.11
CA LEU A 17 -12.28 -21.25 -19.91
C LEU A 17 -12.46 -20.89 -18.43
N VAL A 18 -13.12 -21.74 -17.65
CA VAL A 18 -13.28 -21.54 -16.20
C VAL A 18 -11.92 -21.60 -15.49
N LEU A 19 -11.08 -22.57 -15.82
CA LEU A 19 -9.73 -22.68 -15.25
C LEU A 19 -8.85 -21.49 -15.62
N LEU A 20 -8.92 -21.02 -16.86
CA LEU A 20 -8.19 -19.83 -17.30
C LEU A 20 -8.67 -18.57 -16.55
N ALA A 21 -9.98 -18.40 -16.41
CA ALA A 21 -10.54 -17.28 -15.64
C ALA A 21 -10.10 -17.33 -14.17
N ALA A 22 -10.13 -18.51 -13.54
CA ALA A 22 -9.65 -18.70 -12.18
C ALA A 22 -8.15 -18.34 -12.04
N LEU A 23 -7.32 -18.75 -13.00
CA LEU A 23 -5.89 -18.41 -13.02
C LEU A 23 -5.67 -16.91 -13.11
N VAL A 24 -6.39 -16.21 -14.00
CA VAL A 24 -6.30 -14.74 -14.13
C VAL A 24 -6.71 -14.05 -12.83
N ILE A 25 -7.75 -14.53 -12.16
CA ILE A 25 -8.19 -13.99 -10.86
C ILE A 25 -7.11 -14.19 -9.79
N ILE A 26 -6.50 -15.38 -9.72
CA ILE A 26 -5.44 -15.68 -8.75
C ILE A 26 -4.22 -14.77 -8.97
N ILE A 27 -3.78 -14.62 -10.21
CA ILE A 27 -2.65 -13.75 -10.57
C ILE A 27 -2.98 -12.29 -10.22
N GLY A 28 -4.17 -11.81 -10.61
CA GLY A 28 -4.61 -10.44 -10.31
C GLY A 28 -4.70 -10.16 -8.81
N PHE A 29 -5.22 -11.11 -8.03
CA PHE A 29 -5.30 -11.00 -6.58
C PHE A 29 -3.91 -11.01 -5.94
N GLY A 30 -3.01 -11.89 -6.40
CA GLY A 30 -1.61 -11.92 -5.97
C GLY A 30 -0.93 -10.59 -6.24
N TYR A 31 -1.07 -10.06 -7.45
CA TYR A 31 -0.50 -8.76 -7.81
C TYR A 31 -1.01 -7.64 -6.90
N TRP A 32 -2.33 -7.53 -6.72
CA TRP A 32 -2.93 -6.53 -5.85
C TRP A 32 -2.44 -6.66 -4.39
N LYS A 33 -2.31 -7.89 -3.88
CA LYS A 33 -1.84 -8.13 -2.50
C LYS A 33 -0.39 -7.75 -2.29
N PHE A 34 0.50 -8.09 -3.22
CA PHE A 34 1.95 -7.96 -3.02
C PHE A 34 2.55 -6.69 -3.61
N PHE A 35 1.88 -6.02 -4.54
CA PHE A 35 2.44 -4.87 -5.28
C PHE A 35 1.55 -3.62 -5.22
N SER A 36 0.51 -3.61 -4.38
CA SER A 36 -0.24 -2.39 -4.11
C SER A 36 0.01 -1.87 -2.70
N LEU A 37 -0.05 -0.56 -2.54
CA LEU A 37 -0.07 0.08 -1.22
C LEU A 37 -1.27 -0.36 -0.37
N GLN A 38 -2.38 -0.79 -0.98
CA GLN A 38 -3.54 -1.30 -0.23
C GLN A 38 -3.27 -2.67 0.40
N GLY A 39 -2.35 -3.43 -0.18
CA GLY A 39 -1.95 -4.75 0.29
C GLY A 39 -1.01 -4.74 1.49
N VAL A 40 -0.40 -3.59 1.82
CA VAL A 40 0.60 -3.51 2.89
C VAL A 40 -0.04 -3.76 4.28
N PRO A 41 0.66 -4.45 5.19
CA PRO A 41 0.14 -4.73 6.53
C PRO A 41 -0.12 -3.43 7.30
N LYS A 42 -1.09 -3.45 8.21
CA LYS A 42 -1.42 -2.25 9.00
C LYS A 42 -0.33 -1.99 10.05
N GLY A 43 0.05 -2.98 10.84
CA GLY A 43 0.98 -2.79 11.95
C GLY A 43 0.36 -2.11 13.16
N GLU A 44 1.20 -1.64 14.07
CA GLU A 44 0.85 -0.99 15.34
C GLU A 44 0.85 0.53 15.20
N LEU A 45 -0.16 1.24 15.72
CA LEU A 45 -0.24 2.69 15.58
C LEU A 45 0.91 3.37 16.35
N ILE A 46 1.69 4.22 15.67
CA ILE A 46 2.79 4.98 16.28
C ILE A 46 2.37 6.43 16.50
N ARG A 47 1.90 7.11 15.45
CA ARG A 47 1.58 8.55 15.49
C ARG A 47 0.29 8.90 14.79
N THR A 48 -0.28 10.01 15.23
CA THR A 48 -1.43 10.66 14.61
C THR A 48 -1.15 12.16 14.54
N VAL A 49 -1.02 12.72 13.33
CA VAL A 49 -0.69 14.13 13.10
C VAL A 49 -1.78 14.78 12.26
N LYS A 50 -2.44 15.80 12.82
CA LYS A 50 -3.51 16.55 12.13
C LYS A 50 -2.92 17.59 11.18
N SER A 51 -3.60 17.83 10.05
CA SER A 51 -3.29 18.97 9.18
C SER A 51 -3.58 20.29 9.87
N SER A 52 -2.91 21.35 9.43
CA SER A 52 -3.09 22.70 9.96
C SER A 52 -4.53 23.23 9.81
N ASP A 53 -5.25 22.78 8.78
CA ASP A 53 -6.66 23.12 8.55
C ASP A 53 -7.65 22.16 9.24
N GLY A 54 -7.16 21.14 9.93
CA GLY A 54 -7.98 20.17 10.66
C GLY A 54 -8.85 19.27 9.78
N LYS A 55 -8.65 19.22 8.46
CA LYS A 55 -9.43 18.37 7.54
C LYS A 55 -8.86 16.97 7.35
N HIS A 56 -7.55 16.82 7.53
CA HIS A 56 -6.83 15.60 7.28
C HIS A 56 -6.03 15.17 8.50
N VAL A 57 -5.80 13.87 8.60
CA VAL A 57 -4.96 13.26 9.63
C VAL A 57 -4.04 12.26 8.97
N ILE A 58 -2.76 12.33 9.29
CA ILE A 58 -1.80 11.27 8.99
C ILE A 58 -1.72 10.34 10.19
N LYS A 59 -1.92 9.04 9.96
CA LYS A 59 -1.63 8.00 10.95
C LYS A 59 -0.47 7.16 10.44
N THR A 60 0.57 6.98 11.24
CA THR A 60 1.66 6.04 10.92
C THR A 60 1.58 4.81 11.79
N TYR A 61 2.00 3.69 11.21
CA TYR A 61 1.97 2.41 11.86
C TYR A 61 3.26 1.65 11.64
N PHE A 62 3.78 1.08 12.71
CA PHE A 62 4.98 0.27 12.76
C PHE A 62 4.68 -1.15 12.33
N HIS A 63 5.45 -1.66 11.38
CA HIS A 63 5.39 -3.03 10.96
C HIS A 63 6.69 -3.74 11.30
N ASN A 64 6.62 -4.61 12.32
CA ASN A 64 7.70 -5.52 12.65
C ASN A 64 7.82 -6.61 11.59
N ALA A 65 8.96 -6.66 10.89
CA ALA A 65 9.20 -7.62 9.81
C ALA A 65 9.84 -8.94 10.30
N GLY A 66 10.10 -9.07 11.61
CA GLY A 66 10.76 -10.21 12.25
C GLY A 66 12.28 -10.12 12.24
N SER A 67 12.95 -11.08 12.86
CA SER A 67 14.39 -11.05 13.14
C SER A 67 15.32 -11.05 11.92
N LEU A 68 14.79 -11.35 10.73
CA LEU A 68 15.55 -11.48 9.48
C LEU A 68 15.38 -10.29 8.52
N SER A 69 14.61 -9.27 8.92
CA SER A 69 14.34 -8.09 8.10
C SER A 69 14.32 -6.85 8.98
N ALA A 70 14.69 -5.69 8.42
CA ALA A 70 14.43 -4.44 9.10
C ALA A 70 12.93 -4.13 9.11
N ASP A 71 12.52 -3.25 10.02
CA ASP A 71 11.14 -2.86 10.16
C ASP A 71 10.71 -1.87 9.07
N ALA A 72 9.39 -1.71 8.93
CA ALA A 72 8.80 -0.81 7.96
C ALA A 72 7.73 0.06 8.60
N VAL A 73 7.42 1.19 7.97
CA VAL A 73 6.33 2.06 8.39
C VAL A 73 5.34 2.29 7.26
N ARG A 74 4.06 2.14 7.59
CA ARG A 74 2.92 2.51 6.77
C ARG A 74 2.36 3.85 7.23
N GLY A 75 2.04 4.73 6.28
CA GLY A 75 1.27 5.95 6.52
C GLY A 75 -0.10 5.92 5.86
N GLU A 76 -1.13 6.25 6.64
CA GLU A 76 -2.50 6.45 6.20
C GLU A 76 -2.87 7.93 6.22
N LEU A 77 -3.48 8.40 5.12
CA LEU A 77 -4.21 9.66 5.07
C LEU A 77 -5.68 9.39 5.39
N VAL A 78 -6.20 10.07 6.41
CA VAL A 78 -7.61 10.04 6.79
C VAL A 78 -8.22 11.40 6.49
N ASN A 79 -9.29 11.43 5.69
CA ASN A 79 -10.12 12.62 5.52
C ASN A 79 -11.21 12.62 6.59
N LEU A 80 -11.23 13.66 7.43
CA LEU A 80 -12.15 13.73 8.58
C LEU A 80 -13.58 14.06 8.18
N SER A 81 -13.80 14.68 7.03
CA SER A 81 -15.14 15.03 6.55
C SER A 81 -15.85 13.84 5.90
N SER A 82 -15.14 13.05 5.10
CA SER A 82 -15.70 11.86 4.43
C SER A 82 -15.52 10.56 5.20
N GLY A 83 -14.60 10.53 6.18
CA GLY A 83 -14.15 9.31 6.85
C GLY A 83 -13.27 8.39 5.98
N SER A 84 -12.92 8.81 4.75
CA SER A 84 -12.15 7.97 3.84
C SER A 84 -10.70 7.83 4.29
N THR A 85 -10.17 6.62 4.21
CA THR A 85 -8.77 6.30 4.57
C THR A 85 -8.03 5.75 3.34
N LYS A 86 -6.80 6.23 3.10
CA LYS A 86 -5.94 5.76 2.01
C LYS A 86 -4.50 5.58 2.50
N ASN A 87 -3.85 4.50 2.08
CA ASN A 87 -2.42 4.31 2.29
C ASN A 87 -1.66 5.19 1.31
N ILE A 88 -0.75 6.01 1.84
CA ILE A 88 0.01 6.98 1.05
C ILE A 88 1.52 6.87 1.24
N TYR A 89 1.98 6.09 2.22
CA TYR A 89 3.40 5.93 2.53
C TYR A 89 3.66 4.48 2.92
N TRP A 90 4.68 3.89 2.32
CA TRP A 90 5.25 2.62 2.71
C TRP A 90 6.77 2.72 2.53
N ASN A 91 7.51 2.65 3.63
CA ASN A 91 8.96 2.75 3.62
C ASN A 91 9.60 1.66 4.48
N TYR A 92 10.79 1.25 4.06
CA TYR A 92 11.65 0.26 4.69
C TYR A 92 13.10 0.65 4.37
N PRO A 93 14.07 0.64 5.29
CA PRO A 93 13.88 0.50 6.73
C PRO A 93 13.22 1.77 7.30
N ASP A 94 12.30 1.60 8.24
CA ASP A 94 11.69 2.72 8.97
C ASP A 94 11.10 2.23 10.30
N THR A 95 11.01 3.10 11.30
CA THR A 95 10.51 2.76 12.64
C THR A 95 9.49 3.76 13.17
N ASP A 96 9.80 5.05 13.06
CA ASP A 96 8.99 6.15 13.58
C ASP A 96 9.36 7.45 12.85
N PRO A 97 8.94 7.59 11.57
CA PRO A 97 9.34 8.72 10.75
C PRO A 97 8.80 10.03 11.32
N TYR A 98 9.60 11.07 11.22
CA TYR A 98 9.18 12.42 11.52
C TYR A 98 8.07 12.86 10.55
N ILE A 99 7.02 13.50 11.05
CA ILE A 99 5.87 13.93 10.24
C ILE A 99 5.66 15.43 10.44
N GLU A 100 5.64 16.16 9.34
CA GLU A 100 5.34 17.60 9.34
C GLU A 100 4.46 18.00 8.15
N TRP A 101 3.46 18.84 8.41
CA TRP A 101 2.70 19.49 7.34
C TRP A 101 3.48 20.72 6.87
N VAL A 102 4.22 20.59 5.77
CA VAL A 102 5.01 21.68 5.16
C VAL A 102 4.14 22.68 4.38
N GLY A 103 2.84 22.38 4.24
CA GLY A 103 1.84 23.27 3.66
C GLY A 103 0.44 22.71 3.84
N LYS A 104 -0.57 23.36 3.23
CA LYS A 104 -1.98 22.94 3.35
C LYS A 104 -2.23 21.53 2.81
N ASP A 105 -1.65 21.24 1.64
CA ASP A 105 -1.86 19.97 0.92
C ASP A 105 -0.56 19.18 0.73
N LYS A 106 0.51 19.56 1.45
CA LYS A 106 1.80 18.90 1.39
C LYS A 106 2.22 18.44 2.77
N VAL A 107 2.61 17.18 2.86
CA VAL A 107 3.11 16.57 4.09
C VAL A 107 4.45 15.91 3.81
N ARG A 108 5.38 16.07 4.75
CA ARG A 108 6.62 15.31 4.79
C ARG A 108 6.47 14.18 5.80
N ILE A 109 6.82 12.96 5.41
CA ILE A 109 6.88 11.77 6.24
C ILE A 109 8.28 11.19 6.05
N GLY A 110 9.10 11.22 7.10
CA GLY A 110 10.53 10.92 7.00
C GLY A 110 11.22 11.90 6.05
N ASP A 111 11.76 11.39 4.95
CA ASP A 111 12.40 12.19 3.90
C ASP A 111 11.54 12.40 2.66
N GLN A 112 10.34 11.80 2.65
CA GLN A 112 9.44 11.86 1.50
C GLN A 112 8.43 12.98 1.68
N THR A 113 8.36 13.88 0.69
CA THR A 113 7.36 14.95 0.66
C THR A 113 6.27 14.60 -0.36
N LEU A 114 5.04 14.50 0.11
CA LEU A 114 3.88 14.08 -0.69
C LEU A 114 2.88 15.23 -0.85
N ASN A 115 2.42 15.44 -2.08
CA ASN A 115 1.32 16.34 -2.38
C ASN A 115 -0.02 15.58 -2.41
N ILE A 116 -0.81 15.80 -1.36
CA ILE A 116 -2.11 15.18 -1.14
C ILE A 116 -3.12 15.59 -2.22
N SER A 117 -3.09 16.84 -2.68
CA SER A 117 -3.99 17.34 -3.74
C SER A 117 -3.78 16.60 -5.07
N LYS A 118 -2.54 16.15 -5.33
CA LYS A 118 -2.16 15.36 -6.51
C LYS A 118 -2.31 13.85 -6.30
N LYS A 119 -2.76 13.42 -5.11
CA LYS A 119 -2.88 12.01 -4.71
C LYS A 119 -1.56 11.25 -4.76
N GLU A 120 -0.43 11.96 -4.57
CA GLU A 120 0.90 11.36 -4.53
C GLU A 120 1.02 10.36 -3.37
N THR A 121 1.79 9.31 -3.61
CA THR A 121 2.06 8.25 -2.64
C THR A 121 3.52 7.85 -2.76
N TYR A 122 4.10 7.37 -1.67
CA TYR A 122 5.42 6.77 -1.65
C TYR A 122 5.34 5.28 -1.33
N ASP A 123 6.03 4.49 -2.14
CA ASP A 123 6.25 3.07 -1.94
C ASP A 123 7.71 2.79 -2.27
N TRP A 124 8.50 2.39 -1.28
CA TRP A 124 9.93 2.13 -1.48
C TRP A 124 10.20 1.06 -2.55
N ARG A 125 9.22 0.18 -2.80
CA ARG A 125 9.31 -0.87 -3.84
C ARG A 125 9.37 -0.31 -5.26
N ASP A 126 8.85 0.90 -5.45
CA ASP A 126 8.77 1.59 -6.75
C ASP A 126 9.86 2.67 -6.91
N ASP A 127 10.74 2.84 -5.91
CA ASP A 127 11.77 3.87 -5.88
C ASP A 127 13.16 3.27 -6.13
N ASP A 128 13.63 3.33 -7.38
CA ASP A 128 14.96 2.85 -7.79
C ASP A 128 16.12 3.57 -7.08
N LYS A 129 15.86 4.74 -6.47
CA LYS A 129 16.84 5.55 -5.74
C LYS A 129 16.75 5.36 -4.23
N HIS A 130 15.88 4.46 -3.79
CA HIS A 130 15.68 4.18 -2.38
C HIS A 130 17.00 3.69 -1.75
N ILE A 131 17.45 4.39 -0.72
CA ILE A 131 18.61 4.02 0.10
C ILE A 131 18.12 3.30 1.34
N LYS A 132 18.80 2.20 1.71
CA LYS A 132 18.48 1.39 2.90
C LYS A 132 18.96 2.05 4.20
N GLU A 133 18.63 3.32 4.36
CA GLU A 133 18.91 4.12 5.54
C GLU A 133 17.59 4.54 6.17
N TYR A 134 17.60 4.68 7.50
CA TYR A 134 16.43 5.20 8.20
C TYR A 134 16.20 6.64 7.77
N PRO A 135 14.98 7.01 7.37
CA PRO A 135 14.68 8.40 7.07
C PRO A 135 14.73 9.21 8.36
N LYS A 136 14.59 10.53 8.28
CA LYS A 136 14.44 11.38 9.48
C LYS A 136 13.38 10.80 10.45
N GLN A 137 13.82 10.35 11.62
CA GLN A 137 12.97 9.79 12.68
C GLN A 137 12.46 10.90 13.62
N PHE A 138 11.37 10.63 14.35
CA PHE A 138 10.85 11.58 15.34
C PHE A 138 11.71 11.66 16.60
N VAL A 139 12.14 10.52 17.13
CA VAL A 139 13.07 10.46 18.26
C VAL A 139 14.47 10.32 17.66
N GLN A 140 15.21 11.42 17.61
CA GLN A 140 16.64 11.43 17.27
C GLN A 140 17.47 11.42 18.56
#